data_AF-A0A8S3S565-F1
#
_entry.id   AF-A0A8S3S565-F1
#
_cell.length_a   1.000
_cell.length_b   1.000
_cell.length_c   1.000
_cell.angle_alpha   90.00
_cell.angle_beta   90.00
_cell.angle_gamma   90.00
#
_symmetry.space_group_name_H-M   'P 1'
#
loop_
_entity.id
_entity.type
_entity.pdbx_description
1 polymer ?
#
loop_
_entity_poly.entity_id
_entity_poly.type
_entity_poly.pdbx_seq_one_letter_code
_entity_poly.pdbx_strand_id
1 'polypeptide(L)'
;MAIVETSSPMERLTTDILGERPETENGNRYILVVSDYYTKWTESFPMPNMEASTVVKIIVEEIIARFGVPSWIHSDQGRQYESRLFQEVCKVLDIKKTRTTPYHPQSDGMVERFNKILATMLSAYVQEHQRDWDKYILFVMMAYRASEHDTTGQTPNRLMFGRDSTTPLDILYEMPPSIKGIPQYKWAWELKERIKLKHKQVLRGEMSEDIDNPQVTEPRETDIFDDVIDQDDRIGIEEESGRRERKRPVWMADYILD
;
A
#
# COMPACT_ATOMS: atom_id res chain seq x y z
N MET A 1 11.34 22.56 21.48
CA MET A 1 11.18 21.53 20.42
C MET A 1 10.75 22.27 19.16
N ALA A 2 11.61 22.39 18.16
CA ALA A 2 11.17 22.90 16.86
C ALA A 2 10.63 21.68 16.10
N ILE A 3 9.30 21.58 16.03
CA ILE A 3 8.67 20.70 15.05
C ILE A 3 9.17 21.20 13.70
N VAL A 4 9.76 20.30 12.89
CA VAL A 4 10.06 20.64 11.51
C VAL A 4 8.72 20.85 10.82
N GLU A 5 8.30 22.11 10.69
CA GLU A 5 7.05 22.47 10.03
C GLU A 5 7.19 22.13 8.55
N THR A 6 6.29 21.28 8.07
CA THR A 6 6.06 21.01 6.65
C THR A 6 4.61 21.33 6.38
N SER A 7 4.34 22.02 5.28
CA SER A 7 3.02 22.57 4.96
C SER A 7 2.34 21.80 3.83
N SER A 8 3.11 21.02 3.05
CA SER A 8 2.59 20.28 1.90
C SER A 8 3.33 18.96 1.65
N PRO A 9 2.68 17.98 0.97
CA PRO A 9 3.33 16.75 0.51
C PRO A 9 4.58 17.04 -0.32
N MET A 10 5.63 16.24 -0.12
CA MET A 10 6.88 16.29 -0.89
C MET A 10 7.66 17.61 -0.79
N GLU A 11 7.28 18.50 0.14
CA GLU A 11 8.01 19.76 0.38
C GLU A 11 9.40 19.50 0.95
N ARG A 12 9.49 18.56 1.89
CA ARG A 12 10.72 18.21 2.58
C ARG A 12 10.87 16.70 2.63
N LEU A 13 11.94 16.23 2.04
CA LEU A 13 12.31 14.83 2.04
C LEU A 13 13.45 14.58 3.00
N THR A 14 13.51 13.37 3.54
CA THR A 14 14.68 12.82 4.21
C THR A 14 15.15 11.59 3.46
N THR A 15 16.46 11.44 3.38
CA THR A 15 17.11 10.34 2.68
C THR A 15 18.13 9.67 3.56
N ASP A 16 18.12 8.34 3.58
CA ASP A 16 19.09 7.54 4.34
C ASP A 16 19.46 6.28 3.56
N ILE A 17 20.61 5.70 3.86
CA ILE A 17 21.06 4.46 3.23
C ILE A 17 21.13 3.37 4.29
N LEU A 18 20.30 2.34 4.09
CA LEU A 18 20.40 1.12 4.87
C LEU A 18 21.68 0.37 4.47
N GLY A 19 22.46 0.00 5.48
CA GLY A 19 23.79 -0.60 5.34
C GLY A 19 23.83 -1.92 4.56
N GLU A 20 25.05 -2.44 4.42
CA GLU A 20 25.36 -3.56 3.54
C GLU A 20 24.54 -4.81 3.86
N ARG A 21 23.79 -5.27 2.86
CA ARG A 21 23.05 -6.53 2.84
C ARG A 21 23.76 -7.57 1.98
N PRO A 22 23.45 -8.87 2.15
CA PRO A 22 23.93 -9.88 1.23
C PRO A 22 23.59 -9.52 -0.20
N GLU A 23 24.57 -9.66 -1.09
CA GLU A 23 24.43 -9.28 -2.49
C GLU A 23 23.31 -10.10 -3.15
N THR A 24 22.39 -9.39 -3.81
CA THR A 24 21.28 -10.04 -4.54
C THR A 24 21.75 -10.59 -5.88
N GLU A 25 20.90 -11.40 -6.51
CA GLU A 25 21.15 -11.87 -7.88
C GLU A 25 21.30 -10.73 -8.90
N ASN A 26 20.72 -9.56 -8.61
CA ASN A 26 20.84 -8.36 -9.43
C ASN A 26 22.04 -7.48 -9.04
N GLY A 27 22.90 -7.93 -8.13
CA GLY A 27 24.08 -7.19 -7.68
C GLY A 27 23.78 -6.06 -6.69
N ASN A 28 22.60 -6.04 -6.06
CA ASN A 28 22.23 -5.00 -5.10
C ASN A 28 22.77 -5.34 -3.71
N ARG A 29 23.29 -4.34 -3.00
CA ARG A 29 23.90 -4.47 -1.65
C ARG A 29 23.42 -3.43 -0.64
N TYR A 30 22.80 -2.35 -1.11
CA TYR A 30 22.35 -1.23 -0.28
C TYR A 30 20.90 -0.89 -0.59
N ILE A 31 20.25 -0.19 0.33
CA ILE A 31 18.89 0.33 0.11
C ILE A 31 18.90 1.82 0.37
N LEU A 32 18.58 2.63 -0.64
CA LEU A 32 18.28 4.03 -0.45
C LEU A 32 16.82 4.16 0.00
N VAL A 33 16.62 4.79 1.15
CA VAL A 33 15.30 5.14 1.66
C VAL A 33 15.06 6.62 1.46
N VAL A 34 13.91 6.98 0.91
CA VAL A 34 13.47 8.37 0.76
C VAL A 34 12.09 8.49 1.40
N SER A 35 11.95 9.37 2.39
CA SER A 35 10.69 9.60 3.10
C SER A 35 10.28 11.07 3.06
N ASP A 36 8.99 11.31 2.86
CA ASP A 36 8.37 12.62 3.00
C ASP A 36 8.01 12.90 4.47
N TYR A 37 8.36 14.10 4.94
CA TYR A 37 8.02 14.50 6.31
C TYR A 37 6.53 14.76 6.52
N TYR A 38 5.79 15.20 5.49
CA TYR A 38 4.39 15.58 5.65
C TYR A 38 3.48 14.36 5.63
N THR A 39 3.45 13.63 4.53
CA THR A 39 2.57 12.47 4.31
C THR A 39 3.07 11.19 4.94
N LYS A 40 4.34 11.14 5.37
CA LYS A 40 5.03 9.89 5.74
C LYS A 40 5.13 8.89 4.59
N TRP A 41 4.97 9.36 3.35
CA TRP A 41 5.22 8.56 2.16
C TRP A 41 6.69 8.16 2.12
N THR A 42 6.96 6.86 2.05
CA THR A 42 8.32 6.34 1.98
C THR A 42 8.46 5.43 0.78
N GLU A 43 9.57 5.61 0.07
CA GLU A 43 10.07 4.74 -0.99
C GLU A 43 11.42 4.16 -0.57
N SER A 44 11.69 2.94 -1.03
CA SER A 44 12.96 2.26 -0.81
C SER A 44 13.45 1.71 -2.14
N PHE A 45 14.73 1.92 -2.45
CA PHE A 45 15.33 1.57 -3.73
C PHE A 45 16.57 0.70 -3.51
N PRO A 46 16.64 -0.51 -4.08
CA PRO A 46 17.84 -1.32 -4.04
C PRO A 46 18.95 -0.67 -4.88
N MET A 47 20.20 -0.73 -4.40
CA MET A 47 21.37 -0.16 -5.06
C MET A 47 22.58 -1.09 -4.98
N PRO A 48 23.44 -1.12 -6.02
CA PRO A 48 24.68 -1.90 -6.00
C PRO A 48 25.79 -1.25 -5.17
N ASN A 49 25.78 0.08 -5.02
CA ASN A 49 26.81 0.84 -4.33
C ASN A 49 26.22 2.12 -3.70
N MET A 50 27.03 2.78 -2.87
CA MET A 50 26.70 4.07 -2.23
C MET A 50 27.34 5.26 -2.98
N GLU A 51 27.65 5.13 -4.27
CA GLU A 51 28.26 6.23 -5.01
C GLU A 51 27.26 7.38 -5.19
N ALA A 52 27.78 8.61 -5.19
CA ALA A 52 26.96 9.80 -5.38
C ALA A 52 26.18 9.77 -6.72
N SER A 53 26.80 9.24 -7.77
CA SER A 53 26.18 9.06 -9.10
C SER A 53 24.93 8.19 -9.02
N THR A 54 25.02 7.04 -8.35
CA THR A 54 23.92 6.10 -8.15
C THR A 54 22.78 6.74 -7.35
N VAL A 55 23.12 7.37 -6.22
CA VAL A 55 22.13 8.00 -5.34
C VAL A 55 21.41 9.17 -6.03
N VAL A 56 22.16 10.04 -6.71
CA VAL A 56 21.60 11.16 -7.46
C VAL A 56 20.70 10.67 -8.58
N LYS A 57 21.13 9.65 -9.34
CA LYS A 57 20.34 9.07 -10.42
C LYS A 57 18.98 8.62 -9.90
N ILE A 58 18.96 7.84 -8.81
CA ILE A 58 17.71 7.33 -8.24
C ILE A 58 16.82 8.47 -7.72
N ILE A 59 17.38 9.43 -6.99
CA ILE A 59 16.58 10.58 -6.50
C ILE A 59 15.98 11.37 -7.67
N VAL A 60 16.74 11.61 -8.73
CA VAL A 60 16.25 12.37 -9.89
C VAL A 60 15.18 11.58 -10.65
N GLU A 61 15.47 10.32 -11.00
CA GLU A 61 14.60 9.49 -11.86
C GLU A 61 13.36 8.97 -11.13
N GLU A 62 13.50 8.56 -9.87
CA GLU A 62 12.44 7.87 -9.14
C GLU A 62 11.64 8.80 -8.22
N ILE A 63 12.24 9.89 -7.76
CA ILE A 63 11.54 10.83 -6.85
C ILE A 63 11.19 12.11 -7.60
N ILE A 64 12.19 12.84 -8.08
CA ILE A 64 11.97 14.19 -8.64
C ILE A 64 11.13 14.12 -9.93
N ALA A 65 11.42 13.18 -10.82
CA ALA A 65 10.66 13.05 -12.06
C ALA A 65 9.21 12.58 -11.85
N ARG A 66 8.91 11.90 -10.73
CA ARG A 66 7.57 11.37 -10.44
C ARG A 66 6.72 12.32 -9.59
N PHE A 67 7.32 12.95 -8.58
CA PHE A 67 6.63 13.74 -7.57
C PHE A 67 6.91 15.24 -7.66
N GLY A 68 7.91 15.64 -8.44
CA GLY A 68 8.36 17.02 -8.54
C GLY A 68 9.57 17.33 -7.66
N VAL A 69 10.07 18.56 -7.79
CA VAL A 69 11.26 19.03 -7.07
C VAL A 69 10.89 19.42 -5.63
N PRO A 70 11.50 18.81 -4.60
CA PRO A 70 11.26 19.19 -3.22
C PRO A 70 11.96 20.51 -2.88
N SER A 71 11.44 21.26 -1.91
CA SER A 71 12.12 22.45 -1.41
C SER A 71 13.35 22.13 -0.56
N TRP A 72 13.32 20.99 0.14
CA TRP A 72 14.36 20.57 1.07
C TRP A 72 14.66 19.08 0.97
N ILE A 73 15.94 18.74 1.00
CA ILE A 73 16.41 17.37 1.24
C ILE A 73 17.24 17.34 2.52
N HIS A 74 16.88 16.47 3.43
CA HIS A 74 17.59 16.18 4.66
C HIS A 74 18.33 14.85 4.54
N SER A 75 19.62 14.83 4.86
CA SER A 75 20.42 13.60 4.82
C SER A 75 21.39 13.52 6.00
N ASP A 76 22.00 12.36 6.19
CA ASP A 76 23.20 12.26 7.02
C ASP A 76 24.41 12.98 6.37
N GLN A 77 25.57 12.88 7.02
CA GLN A 77 26.84 13.42 6.50
C GLN A 77 27.60 12.41 5.63
N GLY A 78 26.90 11.46 5.02
CA GLY A 78 27.49 10.49 4.11
C GLY A 78 28.20 11.16 2.92
N ARG A 79 29.31 10.55 2.48
CA ARG A 79 30.16 11.08 1.39
C ARG A 79 29.40 11.29 0.09
N GLN A 80 28.40 10.46 -0.17
CA GLN A 80 27.51 10.55 -1.32
C GLN A 80 26.72 11.87 -1.35
N TYR A 81 26.20 12.29 -0.19
CA TYR A 81 25.42 13.52 -0.06
C TYR A 81 26.31 14.76 0.02
N GLU A 82 27.52 14.64 0.58
CA GLU A 82 28.51 15.73 0.61
C GLU A 82 29.35 15.85 -0.68
N SER A 83 29.08 14.99 -1.67
CA SER A 83 29.76 15.06 -2.96
C SER A 83 29.42 16.34 -3.73
N ARG A 84 30.36 16.80 -4.55
CA ARG A 84 30.12 17.93 -5.47
C ARG A 84 28.94 17.65 -6.40
N LEU A 85 28.81 16.41 -6.89
CA LEU A 85 27.71 16.03 -7.78
C LEU A 85 26.35 16.29 -7.12
N PHE A 86 26.15 15.79 -5.89
CA PHE A 86 24.90 15.97 -5.17
C PHE A 86 24.62 17.45 -4.88
N GLN A 87 25.65 18.21 -4.48
CA GLN A 87 25.53 19.64 -4.22
C GLN A 87 25.16 20.44 -5.48
N GLU A 88 25.76 20.14 -6.64
CA GLU A 88 25.44 20.82 -7.90
C GLU A 88 24.02 20.48 -8.37
N VAL A 89 23.56 19.23 -8.22
CA VAL A 89 22.16 18.88 -8.54
C VAL A 89 21.18 19.64 -7.66
N CYS A 90 21.42 19.67 -6.34
CA CYS A 90 20.60 20.47 -5.43
C CYS A 90 20.60 21.95 -5.82
N LYS A 91 21.75 22.50 -6.21
CA LYS A 91 21.86 23.91 -6.63
C LYS A 91 21.11 24.20 -7.92
N VAL A 92 21.21 23.33 -8.93
CA VAL A 92 20.52 23.50 -10.22
C VAL A 92 19.00 23.43 -10.06
N LEU A 93 18.53 22.59 -9.15
CA LEU A 93 17.11 22.40 -8.86
C LEU A 93 16.58 23.31 -7.74
N ASP A 94 17.41 24.22 -7.22
CA ASP A 94 17.08 25.10 -6.08
C ASP A 94 16.60 24.36 -4.81
N ILE A 95 17.13 23.16 -4.59
CA ILE A 95 16.84 22.32 -3.43
C ILE A 95 17.76 22.74 -2.27
N LYS A 96 17.17 23.05 -1.12
CA LYS A 96 17.92 23.35 0.09
C LYS A 96 18.34 22.07 0.80
N LYS A 97 19.62 21.73 0.68
CA LYS A 97 20.20 20.59 1.40
C LYS A 97 20.42 20.92 2.88
N THR A 98 19.92 20.05 3.76
CA THR A 98 20.19 20.08 5.20
C THR A 98 20.82 18.76 5.64
N ARG A 99 21.48 18.78 6.80
CA ARG A 99 22.15 17.60 7.36
C ARG A 99 21.74 17.34 8.79
N THR A 100 21.83 16.09 9.23
CA THR A 100 21.69 15.78 10.65
C THR A 100 22.77 16.49 11.46
N THR A 101 22.38 17.14 12.56
CA THR A 101 23.31 17.61 13.58
C THR A 101 23.32 16.61 14.74
N PRO A 102 24.44 16.47 15.49
CA PRO A 102 24.53 15.53 16.62
C PRO A 102 23.46 15.70 17.71
N TYR A 103 22.69 16.80 17.69
CA TYR A 103 21.72 17.17 18.71
C TYR A 103 20.26 17.19 18.23
N HIS A 104 19.95 16.68 17.02
CA HIS A 104 18.58 16.64 16.48
C HIS A 104 18.03 15.21 16.28
N PRO A 105 17.77 14.46 17.37
CA PRO A 105 17.28 13.07 17.31
C PRO A 105 15.86 12.90 16.74
N GLN A 106 15.06 13.97 16.61
CA GLN A 106 13.69 13.87 16.09
C GLN A 106 13.63 13.68 14.57
N SER A 107 14.56 14.27 13.82
CA SER A 107 14.64 14.14 12.36
C SER A 107 15.16 12.78 11.94
N ASP A 108 16.20 12.28 12.62
CA ASP A 108 16.75 10.94 12.42
C ASP A 108 15.80 9.85 12.91
N GLY A 109 15.10 10.07 14.03
CA GLY A 109 14.28 9.03 14.66
C GLY A 109 13.14 8.48 13.80
N MET A 110 12.62 9.26 12.85
CA MET A 110 11.60 8.80 11.90
C MET A 110 12.19 7.77 10.92
N VAL A 111 13.33 8.10 10.32
CA VAL A 111 13.98 7.23 9.34
C VAL A 111 14.60 6.02 10.03
N GLU A 112 15.23 6.19 11.20
CA GLU A 112 15.73 5.07 11.99
C GLU A 112 14.62 4.07 12.37
N ARG A 113 13.44 4.56 12.76
CA ARG A 113 12.30 3.70 13.07
C ARG A 113 11.82 2.97 11.82
N PHE A 114 11.70 3.68 10.70
CA PHE A 114 11.34 3.07 9.43
C PHE A 114 12.36 2.01 8.99
N ASN A 115 13.65 2.30 9.09
CA ASN A 115 14.73 1.38 8.77
C ASN A 115 14.65 0.08 9.57
N LYS A 116 14.30 0.17 10.86
CA LYS A 116 14.04 -1.00 11.70
C LYS A 116 12.83 -1.80 11.20
N ILE A 117 11.72 -1.12 10.90
CA ILE A 117 10.51 -1.76 10.35
C ILE A 117 10.83 -2.46 9.02
N LEU A 118 11.54 -1.79 8.11
CA LEU A 118 11.95 -2.32 6.82
C LEU A 118 12.86 -3.55 6.97
N ALA A 119 13.82 -3.50 7.90
CA ALA A 119 14.67 -4.64 8.22
C ALA A 119 13.83 -5.82 8.71
N THR A 120 12.93 -5.61 9.67
CA THR A 120 12.05 -6.66 10.21
C THR A 120 11.13 -7.24 9.14
N MET A 121 10.50 -6.40 8.32
CA MET A 121 9.62 -6.87 7.24
C MET A 121 10.40 -7.69 6.23
N LEU A 122 11.57 -7.22 5.78
CA LEU A 122 12.39 -7.99 4.84
C LEU A 122 12.90 -9.31 5.45
N SER A 123 13.28 -9.33 6.73
CA SER A 123 13.66 -10.58 7.41
C SER A 123 12.55 -11.65 7.40
N ALA A 124 11.28 -11.27 7.26
CA ALA A 124 10.17 -12.22 7.20
C ALA A 124 9.96 -12.85 5.81
N TYR A 125 10.37 -12.18 4.73
CA TYR A 125 10.12 -12.63 3.33
C TYR A 125 11.33 -13.27 2.67
N VAL A 126 12.51 -13.03 3.23
CA VAL A 126 13.76 -13.34 2.57
C VAL A 126 14.15 -14.80 2.85
N GLN A 127 14.55 -15.53 1.80
CA GLN A 127 14.99 -16.93 1.92
C GLN A 127 16.19 -17.08 2.86
N GLU A 128 16.49 -18.31 3.28
CA GLU A 128 17.58 -18.64 4.21
C GLU A 128 18.94 -18.00 3.85
N HIS A 129 19.19 -17.72 2.56
CA HIS A 129 20.46 -17.18 2.05
C HIS A 129 20.44 -15.65 1.80
N GLN A 130 19.28 -15.02 1.96
CA GLN A 130 19.06 -13.59 1.81
C GLN A 130 19.50 -12.92 0.50
N ARG A 131 19.29 -13.55 -0.65
CA ARG A 131 19.72 -13.02 -1.97
C ARG A 131 18.61 -12.47 -2.86
N ASP A 132 17.38 -12.47 -2.39
CA ASP A 132 16.19 -12.07 -3.16
C ASP A 132 15.43 -10.89 -2.52
N TRP A 133 16.05 -10.21 -1.54
CA TRP A 133 15.40 -9.14 -0.79
C TRP A 133 14.98 -7.95 -1.67
N ASP A 134 15.70 -7.68 -2.76
CA ASP A 134 15.40 -6.59 -3.69
C ASP A 134 14.07 -6.80 -4.44
N LYS A 135 13.69 -8.05 -4.69
CA LYS A 135 12.41 -8.42 -5.33
C LYS A 135 11.21 -8.08 -4.45
N TYR A 136 11.38 -8.06 -3.12
CA TYR A 136 10.27 -7.84 -2.18
C TYR A 136 10.09 -6.39 -1.72
N ILE A 137 11.08 -5.51 -1.95
CA ILE A 137 11.03 -4.14 -1.46
C ILE A 137 9.74 -3.43 -1.88
N LEU A 138 9.34 -3.54 -3.15
CA LEU A 138 8.14 -2.87 -3.65
C LEU A 138 6.87 -3.32 -2.92
N PHE A 139 6.75 -4.62 -2.62
CA PHE A 139 5.58 -5.16 -1.90
C PHE A 139 5.59 -4.73 -0.42
N VAL A 140 6.77 -4.73 0.21
CA VAL A 140 6.92 -4.23 1.59
C VAL A 140 6.56 -2.75 1.67
N MET A 141 6.98 -1.94 0.68
CA MET A 141 6.64 -0.52 0.60
C MET A 141 5.15 -0.30 0.37
N MET A 142 4.51 -1.12 -0.48
CA MET A 142 3.06 -1.08 -0.65
C MET A 142 2.32 -1.33 0.67
N ALA A 143 2.72 -2.37 1.42
CA ALA A 143 2.12 -2.70 2.71
C ALA A 143 2.35 -1.59 3.75
N TYR A 144 3.55 -1.02 3.80
CA TYR A 144 3.87 0.10 4.68
C TYR A 144 2.98 1.32 4.41
N ARG A 145 2.84 1.72 3.15
CA ARG A 145 2.02 2.90 2.77
C ARG A 145 0.52 2.68 2.94
N ALA A 146 0.08 1.42 3.00
CA ALA A 146 -1.31 1.04 3.24
C ALA A 146 -1.66 0.94 4.73
N SER A 147 -0.65 0.96 5.61
CA SER A 147 -0.78 0.88 7.07
C SER A 147 -0.85 2.26 7.70
N GLU A 148 -1.61 2.42 8.79
CA GLU A 148 -1.71 3.68 9.52
C GLU A 148 -0.38 4.00 10.21
N HIS A 149 0.03 5.26 10.14
CA HIS A 149 1.25 5.71 10.80
C HIS A 149 0.93 6.35 12.16
N ASP A 150 1.57 5.88 13.24
CA ASP A 150 1.27 6.30 14.63
C ASP A 150 1.22 7.82 14.84
N THR A 151 2.10 8.56 14.14
CA THR A 151 2.20 10.02 14.31
C THR A 151 1.10 10.80 13.60
N THR A 152 0.53 10.26 12.52
CA THR A 152 -0.49 10.96 11.72
C THR A 152 -1.89 10.38 11.94
N GLY A 153 -1.99 9.14 12.44
CA GLY A 153 -3.25 8.41 12.56
C GLY A 153 -3.92 8.16 11.20
N GLN A 154 -3.17 8.29 10.10
CA GLN A 154 -3.63 8.11 8.73
C GLN A 154 -2.60 7.29 7.94
N THR A 155 -3.04 6.64 6.88
CA THR A 155 -2.12 5.94 5.97
C THR A 155 -1.36 6.93 5.09
N PRO A 156 -0.08 6.66 4.74
CA PRO A 156 0.64 7.48 3.77
C PRO A 156 -0.08 7.58 2.42
N ASN A 157 -0.73 6.50 1.95
CA ASN A 157 -1.54 6.54 0.72
C ASN A 157 -2.64 7.60 0.79
N ARG A 158 -3.37 7.67 1.91
CA ARG A 158 -4.45 8.64 2.09
C ARG A 158 -3.92 10.06 2.15
N LEU A 159 -2.80 10.31 2.82
CA LEU A 159 -2.21 11.65 2.90
C LEU A 159 -1.60 12.10 1.56
N MET A 160 -1.08 11.17 0.76
CA MET A 160 -0.45 11.48 -0.52
C MET A 160 -1.47 11.63 -1.66
N PHE A 161 -2.49 10.76 -1.73
CA PHE A 161 -3.42 10.68 -2.86
C PHE A 161 -4.87 10.99 -2.49
N GLY A 162 -5.16 11.32 -1.24
CA GLY A 162 -6.53 11.54 -0.75
C GLY A 162 -7.38 10.27 -0.65
N ARG A 163 -6.80 9.09 -0.89
CA ARG A 163 -7.49 7.80 -0.84
C ARG A 163 -6.58 6.70 -0.33
N ASP A 164 -7.19 5.66 0.24
CA ASP A 164 -6.49 4.42 0.49
C ASP A 164 -6.33 3.60 -0.79
N SER A 165 -5.16 2.99 -0.94
CA SER A 165 -4.91 1.99 -1.98
C SER A 165 -5.53 0.66 -1.57
N THR A 166 -6.20 0.02 -2.52
CA THR A 166 -6.68 -1.36 -2.39
C THR A 166 -5.48 -2.31 -2.36
N THR A 167 -5.35 -3.09 -1.32
CA THR A 167 -4.33 -4.12 -1.15
C THR A 167 -4.84 -5.48 -1.62
N PRO A 168 -3.97 -6.45 -1.92
CA PRO A 168 -4.40 -7.81 -2.24
C PRO A 168 -5.28 -8.44 -1.16
N LEU A 169 -5.05 -8.09 0.11
CA LEU A 169 -5.89 -8.51 1.23
C LEU A 169 -7.30 -7.89 1.15
N ASP A 170 -7.39 -6.62 0.77
CA ASP A 170 -8.70 -5.96 0.60
C ASP A 170 -9.51 -6.63 -0.53
N ILE A 171 -8.84 -7.08 -1.60
CA ILE A 171 -9.49 -7.84 -2.68
C ILE A 171 -9.92 -9.21 -2.17
N LEU A 172 -9.02 -9.93 -1.48
CA LEU A 172 -9.29 -11.27 -0.95
C LEU A 172 -10.49 -11.29 0.02
N TYR A 173 -10.68 -10.21 0.78
CA TYR A 173 -11.76 -10.06 1.75
C TYR A 173 -12.89 -9.12 1.29
N GLU A 174 -12.91 -8.75 0.00
CA GLU A 174 -13.92 -7.86 -0.61
C GLU A 174 -14.19 -6.54 0.17
N MET A 175 -13.14 -5.97 0.76
CA MET A 175 -13.26 -4.75 1.56
C MET A 175 -13.24 -3.51 0.66
N PRO A 176 -14.26 -2.63 0.71
CA PRO A 176 -14.25 -1.39 -0.06
C PRO A 176 -13.08 -0.49 0.38
N PRO A 177 -12.32 0.11 -0.55
CA PRO A 177 -11.16 0.95 -0.24
C PRO A 177 -11.49 2.17 0.65
N SER A 178 -12.76 2.56 0.73
CA SER A 178 -13.25 3.66 1.58
C SER A 178 -13.51 3.27 3.05
N ILE A 179 -13.35 2.01 3.44
CA ILE A 179 -13.64 1.52 4.80
C ILE A 179 -12.38 0.88 5.40
N LYS A 180 -11.37 1.68 5.72
CA LYS A 180 -10.30 1.27 6.64
C LYS A 180 -10.66 1.68 8.06
N GLY A 181 -11.68 1.01 8.57
CA GLY A 181 -12.26 1.23 9.89
C GLY A 181 -13.27 0.14 10.14
N ILE A 182 -12.78 -1.07 10.43
CA ILE A 182 -13.61 -2.08 11.07
C ILE A 182 -13.92 -1.49 12.46
N PRO A 183 -15.20 -1.33 12.86
CA PRO A 183 -15.52 -0.88 14.20
C PRO A 183 -14.79 -1.77 15.21
N GLN A 184 -14.12 -1.17 16.21
CA GLN A 184 -13.30 -1.88 17.20
C GLN A 184 -14.04 -3.02 17.95
N TYR A 185 -15.36 -3.12 17.78
CA TYR A 185 -16.20 -4.10 18.42
C TYR A 185 -17.09 -4.82 17.40
N LYS A 186 -17.11 -6.16 17.49
CA LYS A 186 -17.92 -7.10 16.70
C LYS A 186 -19.39 -6.67 16.55
N TRP A 187 -19.97 -6.09 17.60
CA TRP A 187 -21.36 -5.64 17.61
C TRP A 187 -21.67 -4.53 16.60
N ALA A 188 -20.70 -3.67 16.28
CA ALA A 188 -20.93 -2.55 15.36
C ALA A 188 -20.86 -2.99 13.89
N TRP A 189 -20.14 -4.08 13.59
CA TRP A 189 -20.22 -4.76 12.29
C TRP A 189 -21.55 -5.51 12.13
N GLU A 190 -21.95 -6.28 13.15
CA GLU A 190 -23.23 -6.99 13.18
C GLU A 190 -24.43 -6.04 13.09
N LEU A 191 -24.36 -4.88 13.74
CA LEU A 191 -25.40 -3.85 13.67
C LEU A 191 -25.51 -3.25 12.27
N LYS A 192 -24.39 -2.97 11.61
CA LYS A 192 -24.37 -2.42 10.25
C LYS A 192 -25.00 -3.38 9.24
N GLU A 193 -24.69 -4.68 9.36
CA GLU A 193 -25.27 -5.71 8.49
C GLU A 193 -26.77 -5.93 8.79
N ARG A 194 -27.19 -5.91 10.06
CA ARG A 194 -28.62 -5.97 10.44
C ARG A 194 -29.43 -4.79 9.90
N ILE A 195 -28.87 -3.56 9.95
CA ILE A 195 -29.53 -2.37 9.43
C ILE A 195 -29.71 -2.45 7.91
N LYS A 196 -28.67 -2.89 7.18
CA LYS A 196 -28.75 -3.11 5.72
C LYS A 196 -29.82 -4.15 5.35
N LEU A 197 -29.86 -5.27 6.09
CA LEU A 197 -30.82 -6.34 5.85
C LEU A 197 -32.26 -5.85 6.06
N LYS A 198 -32.51 -5.13 7.17
CA LYS A 198 -33.82 -4.53 7.48
C LYS A 198 -34.24 -3.50 6.43
N HIS A 199 -33.33 -2.66 5.97
CA HIS A 199 -33.62 -1.69 4.90
C HIS A 199 -33.99 -2.39 3.58
N LYS A 200 -33.30 -3.48 3.22
CA LYS A 200 -33.66 -4.31 2.04
C LYS A 200 -35.03 -4.96 2.18
N GLN A 201 -35.43 -5.39 3.38
CA GLN A 201 -36.74 -5.98 3.65
C GLN A 201 -37.88 -4.96 3.54
N VAL A 202 -37.69 -3.75 4.09
CA VAL A 202 -38.66 -2.66 3.99
C VAL A 202 -38.84 -2.20 2.53
N LEU A 203 -37.75 -2.15 1.75
CA LEU A 203 -37.80 -1.80 0.32
C LEU A 203 -38.49 -2.87 -0.55
N ARG A 204 -38.51 -4.14 -0.11
CA ARG A 204 -39.16 -5.25 -0.82
C ARG A 204 -40.64 -5.46 -0.45
N GLY A 205 -41.18 -4.65 0.47
CA GLY A 205 -42.60 -4.70 0.83
C GLY A 205 -43.03 -5.94 1.62
N GLU A 206 -42.10 -6.68 2.21
CA GLU A 206 -42.40 -7.83 3.05
C GLU A 206 -42.61 -7.36 4.50
N MET A 207 -43.88 -7.16 4.88
CA MET A 207 -44.28 -6.99 6.27
C MET A 207 -44.93 -8.27 6.78
N SER A 208 -44.23 -9.02 7.62
CA SER A 208 -44.72 -9.95 8.67
C SER A 208 -43.64 -11.00 8.95
N GLU A 209 -43.38 -11.54 10.13
CA GLU A 209 -43.89 -11.39 11.50
C GLU A 209 -42.79 -12.02 12.39
N ASP A 210 -42.83 -11.76 13.69
CA ASP A 210 -41.81 -12.04 14.70
C ASP A 210 -41.04 -13.37 14.57
N ILE A 211 -39.72 -13.27 14.47
CA ILE A 211 -38.79 -14.28 15.02
C ILE A 211 -37.67 -13.51 15.71
N ASP A 212 -37.90 -13.19 16.98
CA ASP A 212 -36.83 -13.10 17.96
C ASP A 212 -36.06 -14.43 17.87
N ASN A 213 -34.83 -14.37 17.33
CA ASN A 213 -33.86 -15.46 17.19
C ASN A 213 -33.94 -16.39 15.94
N PRO A 214 -33.47 -15.94 14.76
CA PRO A 214 -32.91 -16.85 13.78
C PRO A 214 -31.47 -17.20 14.21
N GLN A 215 -31.20 -18.48 14.45
CA GLN A 215 -29.85 -18.97 14.71
C GLN A 215 -28.93 -18.60 13.55
N VAL A 216 -27.99 -17.67 13.80
CA VAL A 216 -26.90 -17.41 12.87
C VAL A 216 -25.93 -18.58 12.97
N THR A 217 -26.13 -19.61 12.13
CA THR A 217 -25.05 -20.50 11.74
C THR A 217 -24.09 -19.72 10.85
N GLU A 218 -22.79 -19.78 11.15
CA GLU A 218 -21.72 -19.16 10.36
C GLU A 218 -21.88 -19.48 8.86
N PRO A 219 -21.94 -18.48 7.96
CA PRO A 219 -21.94 -18.75 6.52
C PRO A 219 -20.60 -19.35 6.11
N ARG A 220 -20.68 -20.41 5.29
CA ARG A 220 -19.54 -21.12 4.71
C ARG A 220 -19.09 -20.42 3.43
N GLU A 221 -17.84 -20.64 3.02
CA GLU A 221 -17.04 -19.95 1.98
C GLU A 221 -17.66 -19.74 0.58
N THR A 222 -18.90 -20.15 0.28
CA THR A 222 -19.43 -20.18 -1.10
C THR A 222 -20.17 -18.93 -1.57
N ASP A 223 -20.35 -17.90 -0.73
CA ASP A 223 -21.23 -16.76 -1.04
C ASP A 223 -20.46 -15.49 -1.49
N ILE A 224 -19.16 -15.62 -1.83
CA ILE A 224 -18.20 -14.53 -2.09
C ILE A 224 -18.12 -14.15 -3.58
N PHE A 225 -18.96 -14.69 -4.46
CA PHE A 225 -18.94 -14.29 -5.87
C PHE A 225 -20.35 -13.98 -6.33
N ASP A 226 -20.65 -12.69 -6.48
CA ASP A 226 -21.17 -12.12 -7.72
C ASP A 226 -21.61 -10.68 -7.48
N ASP A 227 -20.82 -9.72 -7.96
CA ASP A 227 -21.37 -8.40 -8.28
C ASP A 227 -20.87 -7.90 -9.64
N VAL A 228 -21.85 -7.82 -10.55
CA VAL A 228 -22.06 -6.84 -11.64
C VAL A 228 -21.29 -7.02 -12.96
N ILE A 229 -22.04 -7.52 -13.97
CA ILE A 229 -21.93 -7.07 -15.36
C ILE A 229 -22.81 -5.82 -15.51
N ASP A 230 -22.27 -4.71 -16.01
CA ASP A 230 -23.07 -3.60 -16.54
C ASP A 230 -22.38 -2.92 -17.75
N GLN A 231 -23.22 -2.38 -18.63
CA GLN A 231 -22.98 -1.49 -19.78
C GLN A 231 -22.15 -2.00 -20.98
N ASP A 232 -22.54 -3.14 -21.58
CA ASP A 232 -22.57 -3.25 -23.06
C ASP A 232 -23.38 -4.44 -23.61
N ASP A 233 -23.93 -5.31 -22.76
CA ASP A 233 -24.61 -6.50 -23.26
C ASP A 233 -26.07 -6.23 -23.66
N ARG A 234 -26.28 -6.32 -24.98
CA ARG A 234 -27.57 -6.15 -25.66
C ARG A 234 -28.57 -7.22 -25.22
N ILE A 235 -29.75 -6.73 -24.88
CA ILE A 235 -30.94 -7.53 -24.56
C ILE A 235 -31.40 -8.28 -25.82
N GLY A 236 -31.34 -9.61 -25.78
CA GLY A 236 -32.03 -10.52 -26.69
C GLY A 236 -33.14 -11.24 -25.93
N ILE A 237 -34.39 -10.95 -26.27
CA ILE A 237 -35.57 -11.62 -25.72
C ILE A 237 -35.85 -12.84 -26.60
N GLU A 238 -35.92 -14.04 -26.03
CA GLU A 238 -36.60 -15.18 -26.66
C GLU A 238 -37.60 -15.80 -25.66
N GLU A 239 -38.86 -15.86 -26.08
CA GLU A 239 -39.98 -16.42 -25.32
C GLU A 239 -39.83 -17.93 -25.09
N GLU A 240 -40.32 -18.38 -23.93
CA GLU A 240 -40.41 -19.78 -23.53
C GLU A 240 -41.19 -20.64 -24.55
N SER A 241 -40.65 -21.81 -24.88
CA SER A 241 -41.47 -22.98 -25.18
C SER A 241 -41.06 -24.12 -24.25
N GLY A 242 -42.00 -24.51 -23.39
CA GLY A 242 -41.74 -25.38 -22.25
C GLY A 242 -41.59 -26.87 -22.55
N ARG A 243 -40.98 -27.58 -21.61
CA ARG A 243 -41.48 -28.84 -21.01
C ARG A 243 -40.50 -29.33 -19.95
N ARG A 244 -41.06 -29.77 -18.82
CA ARG A 244 -40.40 -30.57 -17.79
C ARG A 244 -39.83 -31.86 -18.41
N GLU A 245 -38.57 -32.19 -18.10
CA GLU A 245 -38.18 -33.54 -17.67
C GLU A 245 -36.78 -33.62 -17.07
N ARG A 246 -36.65 -34.39 -15.98
CA ARG A 246 -35.42 -34.67 -15.24
C ARG A 246 -34.52 -35.64 -16.02
N LYS A 247 -33.23 -35.31 -16.22
CA LYS A 247 -32.14 -36.30 -16.28
C LYS A 247 -30.86 -35.73 -15.65
N ARG A 248 -30.39 -36.37 -14.57
CA ARG A 248 -28.98 -36.34 -14.15
C ARG A 248 -28.24 -37.46 -14.92
N PRO A 249 -26.92 -37.65 -14.76
CA PRO A 249 -25.80 -36.73 -14.98
C PRO A 249 -24.68 -37.42 -15.83
N VAL A 250 -23.85 -36.71 -16.59
CA VAL A 250 -22.53 -37.24 -17.01
C VAL A 250 -21.59 -36.05 -17.28
N TRP A 251 -20.45 -35.99 -16.61
CA TRP A 251 -19.29 -35.23 -17.08
C TRP A 251 -18.30 -36.23 -17.70
N MET A 252 -18.03 -36.10 -18.99
CA MET A 252 -16.82 -36.65 -19.61
C MET A 252 -16.31 -35.71 -20.70
N ALA A 253 -15.04 -35.32 -20.51
CA ALA A 253 -13.96 -35.17 -21.46
C ALA A 253 -14.07 -34.14 -22.62
N ASP A 254 -13.18 -33.14 -22.46
CA ASP A 254 -12.07 -32.75 -23.32
C ASP A 254 -12.22 -32.18 -24.75
N TYR A 255 -11.36 -31.17 -24.94
CA TYR A 255 -10.55 -30.78 -26.12
C TYR A 255 -11.01 -29.64 -27.06
N ILE A 256 -10.19 -28.57 -26.98
CA ILE A 256 -9.54 -27.72 -28.01
C ILE A 256 -10.37 -27.18 -29.17
N LEU A 257 -10.32 -25.85 -29.32
CA LEU A 257 -10.56 -25.14 -30.57
C LEU A 257 -9.20 -24.71 -31.16
N ASP A 258 -8.96 -25.10 -32.41
CA ASP A 258 -8.18 -24.28 -33.36
C ASP A 258 -8.96 -23.00 -33.69
#